data_AF-A0A6C0CWB5-F1
#
_entry.id   AF-A0A6C0CWB5-F1
#
_cell.length_a   1.000
_cell.length_b   1.000
_cell.length_c   1.000
_cell.angle_alpha   90.00
_cell.angle_beta   90.00
_cell.angle_gamma   90.00
#
_symmetry.space_group_name_H-M   'P 1'
#
loop_
_entity.id
_entity.type
_entity.pdbx_description
1 polymer ?
#
loop_
_entity_poly.entity_id
_entity_poly.type
_entity_poly.pdbx_seq_one_letter_code
_entity_poly.pdbx_strand_id
1 'polypeptide(L)'
;MKSELINNNNIIIDKFTYKSSDYYKKDIINNYIKLNNIINPNIIIKIKKTKKKELFDKLCNTINSYKRFNDINVIIKLQSYIRRYLLKIKIKLKGPGIYKPVNNEDDFYYSTNKSEIGFNYYFSYKDDSDNIWMFDIRSIYKLVRDSTKPLNPYTRNIIPDNVIKNIRKIIGYLKKNNIQITLEHENIELDIESKINDIIIKISSYGYNIEKNWIDRLNLYKLKKLYASFQDMWYYRIQLTPETRSMIINDQLFSNNYMFVNTLNDVLQIKTLLFNDVYKLINTTNNNYSSMTAMWCIISFGTVIKKCIDHNLWIQSII
;
A
#
# COMPACT_ATOMS: atom_id res chain seq x y z
N MET A 1 41.25 -23.49 -34.51
CA MET A 1 41.25 -22.55 -33.35
C MET A 1 41.05 -23.38 -32.10
N LYS A 2 41.77 -23.10 -31.01
CA LYS A 2 41.53 -23.82 -29.74
C LYS A 2 40.16 -23.42 -29.20
N SER A 3 39.23 -24.36 -29.12
CA SER A 3 37.85 -24.14 -28.67
C SER A 3 37.77 -23.48 -27.29
N GLU A 4 38.78 -23.67 -26.46
CA GLU A 4 38.88 -23.14 -25.09
C GLU A 4 39.15 -21.63 -24.99
N LEU A 5 39.49 -20.96 -26.10
CA LEU A 5 39.84 -19.52 -26.13
C LEU A 5 38.65 -18.61 -26.50
N ILE A 6 37.52 -19.18 -26.89
CA ILE A 6 36.32 -18.47 -27.34
C ILE A 6 35.10 -19.04 -26.63
N ASN A 7 34.20 -18.16 -26.21
CA ASN A 7 32.85 -18.53 -25.81
C ASN A 7 31.82 -17.73 -26.62
N ASN A 8 30.90 -18.42 -27.32
CA ASN A 8 29.85 -17.80 -28.13
C ASN A 8 30.37 -16.68 -29.07
N ASN A 9 31.39 -16.98 -29.88
CA ASN A 9 32.10 -16.05 -30.78
C ASN A 9 32.83 -14.86 -30.10
N ASN A 10 32.91 -14.83 -28.77
CA ASN A 10 33.67 -13.84 -28.02
C ASN A 10 34.99 -14.43 -27.51
N ILE A 11 36.08 -13.69 -27.69
CA ILE A 11 37.38 -14.05 -27.14
C ILE A 11 37.31 -13.92 -25.61
N ILE A 12 37.73 -14.96 -24.89
CA ILE A 12 37.81 -14.94 -23.44
C ILE A 12 39.06 -14.14 -23.04
N ILE A 13 38.88 -12.92 -22.51
CA ILE A 13 39.97 -11.97 -22.21
C ILE A 13 40.99 -12.57 -21.21
N ASP A 14 40.51 -13.34 -20.22
CA ASP A 14 41.36 -13.95 -19.19
C ASP A 14 42.27 -15.06 -19.74
N LYS A 15 41.85 -15.71 -20.84
CA LYS A 15 42.62 -16.75 -21.53
C LYS A 15 43.34 -16.23 -22.78
N PHE A 16 43.45 -14.92 -22.95
CA PHE A 16 44.01 -14.34 -24.17
C PHE A 16 45.52 -14.64 -24.29
N THR A 17 45.93 -15.31 -25.38
CA THR A 17 47.28 -15.88 -25.52
C THR A 17 48.32 -14.91 -26.10
N TYR A 18 47.89 -13.74 -26.56
CA TYR A 18 48.74 -12.74 -27.24
C TYR A 18 49.47 -13.27 -28.50
N LYS A 19 49.06 -14.42 -29.05
CA LYS A 19 49.60 -14.98 -30.30
C LYS A 19 48.57 -14.86 -31.43
N SER A 20 48.91 -14.12 -32.49
CA SER A 20 48.00 -13.91 -33.63
C SER A 20 47.60 -15.21 -34.35
N SER A 21 48.45 -16.24 -34.31
CA SER A 21 48.19 -17.57 -34.86
C SER A 21 46.97 -18.25 -34.24
N ASP A 22 46.68 -17.95 -32.97
CA ASP A 22 45.68 -18.68 -32.19
C ASP A 22 44.25 -18.23 -32.50
N TYR A 23 44.09 -17.11 -33.22
CA TYR A 23 42.80 -16.49 -33.51
C TYR A 23 42.52 -16.36 -35.01
N TYR A 24 41.31 -16.66 -35.48
CA TYR A 24 40.92 -16.31 -36.85
C TYR A 24 40.65 -14.81 -36.98
N LYS A 25 40.84 -14.28 -38.20
CA LYS A 25 40.62 -12.86 -38.51
C LYS A 25 39.18 -12.41 -38.20
N LYS A 26 38.18 -13.27 -38.45
CA LYS A 26 36.76 -12.98 -38.15
C LYS A 26 36.51 -12.70 -36.66
N ASP A 27 37.15 -13.46 -35.78
CA ASP A 27 36.94 -13.35 -34.33
C ASP A 27 37.64 -12.11 -33.78
N ILE A 28 38.81 -11.78 -34.32
CA ILE A 28 39.51 -10.52 -34.04
C ILE A 28 38.63 -9.32 -34.44
N ILE A 29 38.05 -9.33 -35.65
CA ILE A 29 37.16 -8.26 -36.14
C ILE A 29 35.95 -8.09 -35.20
N ASN A 30 35.24 -9.19 -34.91
CA ASN A 30 34.03 -9.14 -34.10
C ASN A 30 34.32 -8.60 -32.69
N ASN A 31 35.38 -9.09 -32.05
CA ASN A 31 35.73 -8.67 -30.69
C ASN A 31 36.29 -7.24 -30.65
N TYR A 32 37.08 -6.82 -31.65
CA TYR A 32 37.58 -5.45 -31.72
C TYR A 32 36.43 -4.43 -31.90
N ILE A 33 35.45 -4.73 -32.77
CA ILE A 33 34.26 -3.89 -32.97
C ILE A 33 33.44 -3.83 -31.67
N LYS A 34 33.20 -4.99 -31.05
CA LYS A 34 32.39 -5.11 -29.82
C LYS A 34 33.02 -4.38 -28.65
N LEU A 35 34.32 -4.58 -28.39
CA LEU A 35 35.01 -3.93 -27.26
C LEU A 35 35.03 -2.40 -27.41
N ASN A 36 35.20 -1.88 -28.62
CA ASN A 36 35.25 -0.45 -28.87
C ASN A 36 33.88 0.18 -29.17
N ASN A 37 32.77 -0.56 -29.02
CA ASN A 37 31.40 -0.12 -29.34
C ASN A 37 31.29 0.57 -30.72
N ILE A 38 31.93 0.01 -31.75
CA ILE A 38 31.96 0.63 -33.09
C ILE A 38 30.66 0.33 -33.82
N ILE A 39 29.83 1.36 -34.01
CA ILE A 39 28.52 1.24 -34.70
C ILE A 39 28.60 1.80 -36.14
N ASN A 40 29.55 2.68 -36.44
CA ASN A 40 29.64 3.35 -37.74
C ASN A 40 30.01 2.36 -38.88
N PRO A 41 29.15 2.19 -39.91
CA PRO A 41 29.35 1.21 -40.98
C PRO A 41 30.59 1.47 -41.84
N ASN A 42 30.96 2.73 -42.09
CA ASN A 42 32.16 3.07 -42.88
C ASN A 42 33.44 2.63 -42.17
N ILE A 43 33.46 2.75 -40.83
CA ILE A 43 34.58 2.29 -40.00
C ILE A 43 34.65 0.75 -40.01
N ILE A 44 33.51 0.07 -39.92
CA ILE A 44 33.42 -1.40 -39.98
C ILE A 44 33.96 -1.94 -41.31
N ILE A 45 33.61 -1.31 -42.44
CA ILE A 45 34.13 -1.70 -43.77
C ILE A 45 35.66 -1.56 -43.81
N LYS A 46 36.20 -0.46 -43.28
CA LYS A 46 37.65 -0.25 -43.20
C LYS A 46 38.35 -1.33 -42.36
N ILE A 47 37.78 -1.67 -41.20
CA ILE A 47 38.29 -2.73 -40.30
C ILE A 47 38.33 -4.10 -40.99
N LYS A 48 37.27 -4.46 -41.74
CA LYS A 48 37.23 -5.75 -42.47
C LYS A 48 38.36 -5.86 -43.51
N LYS A 49 38.73 -4.74 -44.15
CA LYS A 49 39.82 -4.65 -45.13
C LYS A 49 41.23 -4.64 -44.50
N THR A 50 41.37 -4.30 -43.22
CA THR A 50 42.67 -4.25 -42.53
C THR A 50 43.38 -5.61 -42.48
N LYS A 51 44.73 -5.61 -42.53
CA LYS A 51 45.54 -6.83 -42.41
C LYS A 51 45.36 -7.45 -41.03
N LYS A 52 45.37 -8.79 -40.96
CA LYS A 52 45.14 -9.55 -39.70
C LYS A 52 46.10 -9.13 -38.58
N LYS A 53 47.40 -8.98 -38.91
CA LYS A 53 48.45 -8.62 -37.95
C LYS A 53 48.19 -7.25 -37.31
N GLU A 54 47.98 -6.22 -38.13
CA GLU A 54 47.69 -4.86 -37.66
C GLU A 54 46.43 -4.79 -36.80
N LEU A 55 45.38 -5.52 -37.19
CA LEU A 55 44.14 -5.56 -36.40
C LEU A 55 44.32 -6.32 -35.08
N PHE A 56 45.14 -7.37 -35.06
CA PHE A 56 45.49 -8.08 -33.85
C PHE A 56 46.26 -7.19 -32.88
N ASP A 57 47.22 -6.41 -33.36
CA ASP A 57 47.97 -5.45 -32.54
C ASP A 57 47.05 -4.40 -31.91
N LYS A 58 46.08 -3.89 -32.70
CA LYS A 58 45.02 -2.99 -32.20
C LYS A 58 44.18 -3.65 -31.11
N LEU A 59 43.76 -4.91 -31.30
CA LEU A 59 43.01 -5.66 -30.30
C LEU A 59 43.82 -5.88 -29.01
N CYS A 60 45.11 -6.21 -29.12
CA CYS A 60 46.01 -6.35 -27.97
C CYS A 60 46.09 -5.05 -27.17
N ASN A 61 46.24 -3.91 -27.85
CA ASN A 61 46.26 -2.60 -27.19
C ASN A 61 44.93 -2.28 -26.48
N THR A 62 43.79 -2.60 -27.12
CA THR A 62 42.47 -2.48 -26.51
C THR A 62 42.35 -3.37 -25.26
N ILE A 63 42.74 -4.65 -25.32
CA ILE A 63 42.68 -5.56 -24.17
C ILE A 63 43.57 -5.06 -23.02
N ASN A 64 44.78 -4.59 -23.34
CA ASN A 64 45.72 -4.07 -22.34
C ASN A 64 45.21 -2.79 -21.67
N SER A 65 44.48 -1.93 -22.37
CA SER A 65 43.84 -0.76 -21.75
C SER A 65 42.76 -1.18 -20.75
N TYR A 66 41.94 -2.20 -21.07
CA TYR A 66 40.96 -2.73 -20.12
C TYR A 66 41.59 -3.39 -18.89
N LYS A 67 42.69 -4.14 -19.07
CA LYS A 67 43.41 -4.74 -17.94
C LYS A 67 43.95 -3.69 -16.96
N ARG A 68 44.29 -2.48 -17.42
CA ARG A 68 44.68 -1.36 -16.54
C ARG A 68 43.55 -0.84 -15.65
N PHE A 69 42.28 -1.03 -16.04
CA PHE A 69 41.11 -0.64 -15.26
C PHE A 69 40.47 -1.80 -14.49
N ASN A 70 41.06 -2.99 -14.54
CA ASN A 70 40.51 -4.21 -13.95
C ASN A 70 40.87 -4.39 -12.47
N ASP A 71 41.21 -3.30 -11.77
CA ASP A 71 41.32 -3.36 -10.31
C ASP A 71 39.91 -3.43 -9.73
N ILE A 72 39.48 -4.66 -9.46
CA ILE A 72 38.20 -4.97 -8.84
C ILE A 72 37.98 -4.16 -7.55
N ASN A 73 39.05 -3.83 -6.80
CA ASN A 73 38.96 -3.04 -5.59
C ASN A 73 38.58 -1.58 -5.89
N VAL A 74 39.10 -1.00 -6.97
CA VAL A 74 38.72 0.34 -7.42
C VAL A 74 37.25 0.36 -7.84
N ILE A 75 36.78 -0.65 -8.57
CA ILE A 75 35.38 -0.77 -8.99
C ILE A 75 34.46 -0.88 -7.75
N ILE A 76 34.79 -1.76 -6.81
CA ILE A 76 34.04 -1.93 -5.55
C ILE A 76 34.01 -0.62 -4.77
N LYS A 77 35.13 0.10 -4.72
CA LYS A 77 35.23 1.41 -4.05
C LYS A 77 34.34 2.45 -4.72
N LEU A 78 34.33 2.55 -6.05
CA LEU A 78 33.43 3.44 -6.80
C LEU A 78 31.95 3.09 -6.54
N GLN A 79 31.59 1.81 -6.62
CA GLN A 79 30.23 1.35 -6.31
C GLN A 79 29.82 1.71 -4.87
N SER A 80 30.75 1.62 -3.91
CA SER A 80 30.50 2.02 -2.52
C SER A 80 30.17 3.51 -2.39
N TYR A 81 30.88 4.38 -3.12
CA TYR A 81 30.60 5.82 -3.15
C TYR A 81 29.24 6.13 -3.77
N ILE A 82 28.89 5.45 -4.86
CA ILE A 82 27.58 5.60 -5.52
C ILE A 82 26.45 5.15 -4.57
N ARG A 83 26.58 3.96 -3.95
CA ARG A 83 25.59 3.46 -2.97
C ARG A 83 25.41 4.45 -1.82
N ARG A 84 26.52 4.97 -1.27
CA ARG A 84 26.48 5.98 -0.20
C ARG A 84 25.80 7.28 -0.65
N TYR A 85 26.08 7.75 -1.85
CA TYR A 85 25.45 8.94 -2.42
C TYR A 85 23.93 8.77 -2.57
N LEU A 86 23.49 7.65 -3.14
CA LEU A 86 22.06 7.33 -3.28
C LEU A 86 21.35 7.21 -1.92
N LEU A 87 22.01 6.60 -0.93
CA LEU A 87 21.47 6.53 0.44
C LEU A 87 21.32 7.92 1.07
N LYS A 88 22.32 8.80 0.92
CA LYS A 88 22.24 10.19 1.41
C LYS A 88 21.08 10.95 0.80
N ILE A 89 20.80 10.77 -0.49
CA ILE A 89 19.63 11.36 -1.15
C ILE A 89 18.33 10.85 -0.51
N LYS A 90 18.21 9.53 -0.29
CA LYS A 90 17.04 8.94 0.36
C LYS A 90 16.82 9.46 1.78
N ILE A 91 17.88 9.54 2.59
CA ILE A 91 17.84 10.11 3.94
C ILE A 91 17.39 11.57 3.90
N LYS A 92 17.94 12.37 2.98
CA LYS A 92 17.55 13.78 2.83
C LYS A 92 16.07 13.94 2.46
N LEU A 93 15.53 13.06 1.61
CA LEU A 93 14.10 13.08 1.24
C LEU A 93 13.17 12.73 2.40
N LYS A 94 13.61 11.85 3.32
CA LYS A 94 12.86 11.45 4.52
C LYS A 94 12.91 12.47 5.65
N GLY A 95 13.76 13.48 5.52
CA GLY A 95 13.82 14.62 6.41
C GLY A 95 14.71 14.47 7.64
N PRO A 96 14.76 15.51 8.48
CA PRO A 96 15.81 15.69 9.48
C PRO A 96 15.67 14.80 10.72
N GLY A 97 14.47 14.28 11.02
CA GLY A 97 14.23 13.44 12.19
C GLY A 97 14.94 12.08 12.15
N ILE A 98 15.54 11.70 11.02
CA ILE A 98 16.42 10.52 10.95
C ILE A 98 17.61 10.66 11.91
N TYR A 99 18.19 11.85 12.00
CA TYR A 99 19.44 12.12 12.74
C TYR A 99 19.29 13.20 13.80
N LYS A 100 18.11 13.81 13.93
CA LYS A 100 17.77 14.79 14.97
C LYS A 100 16.66 14.28 15.88
N PRO A 101 16.57 14.77 17.13
CA PRO A 101 15.41 14.52 17.97
C PRO A 101 14.14 15.07 17.31
N VAL A 102 13.02 14.44 17.64
CA VAL A 102 11.68 14.73 17.11
C VAL A 102 10.78 15.16 18.26
N ASN A 103 9.74 15.93 17.97
CA ASN A 103 8.87 16.58 18.96
C ASN A 103 7.62 15.77 19.31
N ASN A 104 7.43 14.60 18.69
CA ASN A 104 6.36 13.65 19.01
C ASN A 104 6.94 12.27 19.29
N GLU A 105 6.28 11.53 20.19
CA GLU A 105 6.67 10.15 20.53
C GLU A 105 6.23 9.18 19.43
N ASP A 106 4.97 9.31 18.98
CA ASP A 106 4.31 8.33 18.12
C ASP A 106 3.64 8.98 16.90
N ASP A 107 3.43 8.19 15.83
CA ASP A 107 2.66 8.60 14.65
C ASP A 107 1.17 8.81 14.97
N PHE A 108 0.58 9.86 14.42
CA PHE A 108 -0.80 10.27 14.73
C PHE A 108 -1.90 9.31 14.26
N TYR A 109 -1.61 8.41 13.32
CA TYR A 109 -2.60 7.51 12.75
C TYR A 109 -2.43 6.08 13.24
N TYR A 110 -1.19 5.58 13.18
CA TYR A 110 -0.88 4.22 13.62
C TYR A 110 -0.53 4.12 15.10
N SER A 111 -0.31 5.24 15.79
CA SER A 111 0.22 5.27 17.15
C SER A 111 1.50 4.44 17.30
N THR A 112 2.34 4.41 16.25
CA THR A 112 3.60 3.69 16.25
C THR A 112 4.75 4.61 16.62
N ASN A 113 5.60 4.15 17.54
CA ASN A 113 6.76 4.91 17.98
C ASN A 113 7.84 4.91 16.89
N LYS A 114 8.77 5.87 16.98
CA LYS A 114 9.91 6.00 16.05
C LYS A 114 10.69 4.69 15.79
N SER A 115 10.86 3.84 16.80
CA SER A 115 11.61 2.58 16.69
C SER A 115 10.88 1.49 15.91
N GLU A 116 9.55 1.56 15.86
CA GLU A 116 8.69 0.58 15.21
C GLU A 116 8.49 0.89 13.72
N ILE A 117 8.59 2.17 13.36
CA ILE A 117 8.44 2.60 11.97
C ILE A 117 9.66 2.16 11.16
N GLY A 118 9.46 1.18 10.28
CA GLY A 118 10.48 0.69 9.37
C GLY A 118 11.08 1.81 8.52
N PHE A 119 12.38 1.70 8.19
CA PHE A 119 13.11 2.75 7.47
C PHE A 119 12.42 3.18 6.16
N ASN A 120 11.76 2.27 5.45
CA ASN A 120 11.03 2.59 4.22
C ASN A 120 9.83 3.51 4.46
N TYR A 121 9.16 3.40 5.61
CA TYR A 121 7.97 4.17 5.96
C TYR A 121 8.29 5.42 6.78
N TYR A 122 9.46 5.52 7.40
CA TYR A 122 9.83 6.70 8.17
C TYR A 122 9.82 8.00 7.32
N PHE A 123 9.17 9.04 7.83
CA PHE A 123 9.21 10.39 7.30
C PHE A 123 9.26 11.42 8.43
N SER A 124 9.85 12.57 8.16
CA SER A 124 9.84 13.71 9.07
C SER A 124 9.99 15.01 8.30
N TYR A 125 9.52 16.10 8.87
CA TYR A 125 9.86 17.43 8.38
C TYR A 125 9.96 18.42 9.53
N LYS A 126 10.61 19.54 9.23
CA LYS A 126 10.82 20.63 10.17
C LYS A 126 9.80 21.73 9.86
N ASP A 127 9.12 22.23 10.87
CA ASP A 127 8.18 23.35 10.73
C ASP A 127 8.89 24.72 10.84
N ASP A 128 8.10 25.79 10.71
CA ASP A 128 8.59 27.17 10.76
C ASP A 128 9.05 27.58 12.17
N SER A 129 8.70 26.81 13.21
CA SER A 129 9.10 27.02 14.60
C SER A 129 10.31 26.17 15.01
N ASP A 130 11.06 25.67 14.03
CA ASP A 130 12.23 24.81 14.20
C ASP A 130 11.95 23.40 14.74
N ASN A 131 10.70 23.04 15.00
CA ASN A 131 10.31 21.74 15.54
C ASN A 131 10.31 20.67 14.44
N ILE A 132 10.70 19.45 14.80
CA ILE A 132 10.79 18.33 13.88
C ILE A 132 9.72 17.31 14.24
N TRP A 133 8.80 17.06 13.30
CA TRP A 133 7.71 16.11 13.47
C TRP A 133 7.99 14.86 12.66
N MET A 134 7.84 13.69 13.28
CA MET A 134 7.96 12.39 12.61
C MET A 134 6.60 11.77 12.32
N PHE A 135 6.57 10.97 11.26
CA PHE A 135 5.37 10.36 10.72
C PHE A 135 5.73 9.01 10.10
N ASP A 136 4.76 8.10 10.08
CA ASP A 136 4.70 7.10 9.03
C ASP A 136 4.27 7.79 7.72
N ILE A 137 5.02 7.56 6.65
CA ILE A 137 4.79 8.19 5.34
C ILE A 137 3.40 7.86 4.80
N ARG A 138 2.84 6.70 5.15
CA ARG A 138 1.49 6.27 4.75
C ARG A 138 0.46 7.18 5.43
N SER A 139 0.61 7.45 6.73
CA SER A 139 -0.27 8.30 7.52
C SER A 139 -0.31 9.72 6.98
N ILE A 140 0.87 10.36 6.83
CA ILE A 140 0.93 11.74 6.32
C ILE A 140 0.51 11.84 4.84
N TYR A 141 0.74 10.78 4.05
CA TYR A 141 0.26 10.76 2.66
C TYR A 141 -1.27 10.76 2.58
N LYS A 142 -1.98 10.15 3.53
CA LYS A 142 -3.44 10.23 3.63
C LYS A 142 -3.92 11.68 3.71
N LEU A 143 -3.34 12.46 4.63
CA LEU A 143 -3.68 13.89 4.77
C LEU A 143 -3.45 14.66 3.47
N VAL A 144 -2.31 14.41 2.81
CA VAL A 144 -1.94 15.04 1.54
C VAL A 144 -2.84 14.63 0.38
N ARG A 145 -3.41 13.42 0.42
CA ARG A 145 -4.34 12.91 -0.59
C ARG A 145 -5.74 13.48 -0.40
N ASP A 146 -6.18 13.56 0.86
CA ASP A 146 -7.58 13.83 1.20
C ASP A 146 -7.87 15.34 1.35
N SER A 147 -6.84 16.21 1.35
CA SER A 147 -6.98 17.66 1.45
C SER A 147 -6.09 18.43 0.47
N THR A 148 -6.61 19.54 -0.06
CA THR A 148 -5.85 20.49 -0.89
C THR A 148 -4.91 21.38 -0.06
N LYS A 149 -5.22 21.58 1.22
CA LYS A 149 -4.39 22.30 2.20
C LYS A 149 -4.21 21.40 3.43
N PRO A 150 -3.39 20.35 3.32
CA PRO A 150 -3.20 19.42 4.44
C PRO A 150 -2.55 20.15 5.61
N LEU A 151 -3.05 19.89 6.82
CA LEU A 151 -2.54 20.47 8.05
C LEU A 151 -1.69 19.44 8.80
N ASN A 152 -0.66 19.91 9.50
CA ASN A 152 0.08 19.07 10.45
C ASN A 152 -0.88 18.63 11.57
N PRO A 153 -0.99 17.33 11.88
CA PRO A 153 -1.90 16.85 12.92
C PRO A 153 -1.54 17.35 14.34
N TYR A 154 -0.28 17.68 14.60
CA TYR A 154 0.20 18.14 15.92
C TYR A 154 0.09 19.65 16.10
N THR A 155 0.34 20.44 15.05
CA THR A 155 0.38 21.91 15.14
C THR A 155 -0.76 22.62 14.43
N ARG A 156 -1.50 21.91 13.57
CA ARG A 156 -2.55 22.45 12.67
C ARG A 156 -2.06 23.49 11.65
N ASN A 157 -0.75 23.72 11.56
CA ASN A 157 -0.17 24.55 10.52
C ASN A 157 -0.25 23.86 9.15
N ILE A 158 -0.36 24.63 8.08
CA ILE A 158 -0.36 24.10 6.71
C ILE A 158 0.97 23.41 6.42
N ILE A 159 0.91 22.20 5.86
CA ILE A 159 2.12 21.48 5.44
C ILE A 159 2.70 22.18 4.20
N PRO A 160 3.98 22.58 4.20
CA PRO A 160 4.58 23.28 3.08
C PRO A 160 4.62 22.47 1.77
N ASP A 161 4.52 23.16 0.62
CA ASP A 161 4.49 22.52 -0.71
C ASP A 161 5.74 21.68 -1.02
N ASN A 162 6.91 22.12 -0.54
CA ASN A 162 8.14 21.36 -0.72
C ASN A 162 8.12 20.01 0.05
N VAL A 163 7.50 19.98 1.23
CA VAL A 163 7.27 18.78 2.04
C VAL A 163 6.29 17.87 1.32
N ILE A 164 5.17 18.41 0.83
CA ILE A 164 4.19 17.67 0.02
C ILE A 164 4.85 17.04 -1.22
N LYS A 165 5.71 17.79 -1.92
CA LYS A 165 6.47 17.28 -3.08
C LYS A 165 7.41 16.13 -2.69
N ASN A 166 8.05 16.20 -1.53
CA ASN A 166 8.90 15.12 -1.02
C ASN A 166 8.09 13.87 -0.65
N ILE A 167 6.94 14.04 0.01
CA ILE A 167 6.00 12.95 0.32
C ILE A 167 5.62 12.22 -0.96
N ARG A 168 5.17 12.94 -1.99
CA ARG A 168 4.80 12.36 -3.29
C ARG A 168 5.95 11.62 -3.97
N LYS A 169 7.18 12.14 -3.88
CA LYS A 169 8.38 11.45 -4.41
C LYS A 169 8.65 10.13 -3.68
N ILE A 170 8.54 10.11 -2.35
CA ILE A 170 8.74 8.89 -1.57
C ILE A 170 7.67 7.86 -1.92
N ILE A 171 6.40 8.27 -2.00
CA ILE A 171 5.29 7.39 -2.41
C ILE A 171 5.51 6.83 -3.81
N GLY A 172 5.91 7.66 -4.78
CA GLY A 172 6.25 7.19 -6.13
C GLY A 172 7.40 6.16 -6.13
N TYR A 173 8.41 6.34 -5.29
CA TYR A 173 9.47 5.35 -5.09
C TYR A 173 8.94 4.05 -4.49
N LEU A 174 8.09 4.10 -3.46
CA LEU A 174 7.52 2.90 -2.84
C LEU A 174 6.68 2.10 -3.86
N LYS A 175 5.83 2.77 -4.64
CA LYS A 175 5.02 2.14 -5.69
C LYS A 175 5.88 1.46 -6.76
N LYS A 176 6.92 2.14 -7.23
CA LYS A 176 7.83 1.61 -8.26
C LYS A 176 8.55 0.33 -7.81
N ASN A 177 8.77 0.17 -6.51
CA ASN A 177 9.46 -0.99 -5.94
C ASN A 177 8.50 -2.03 -5.36
N ASN A 178 7.19 -1.96 -5.65
CA ASN A 178 6.17 -2.87 -5.12
C ASN A 178 6.15 -2.96 -3.58
N ILE A 179 6.50 -1.87 -2.89
CA ILE A 179 6.41 -1.78 -1.44
C ILE A 179 4.98 -1.37 -1.09
N GLN A 180 4.34 -2.09 -0.15
CA GLN A 180 2.97 -1.86 0.25
C GLN A 180 2.78 -0.46 0.86
N ILE A 181 1.76 0.27 0.40
CA ILE A 181 1.44 1.63 0.87
C ILE A 181 0.03 1.69 1.46
N THR A 182 -0.74 0.62 1.31
CA THR A 182 -2.09 0.51 1.87
C THR A 182 -2.02 0.74 3.38
N LEU A 183 -2.76 1.75 3.82
CA LEU A 183 -3.05 1.91 5.23
C LEU A 183 -3.88 0.69 5.64
N GLU A 184 -3.68 0.13 6.83
CA GLU A 184 -4.34 -1.13 7.24
C GLU A 184 -5.87 -1.02 7.24
N HIS A 185 -6.40 0.19 7.11
CA HIS A 185 -7.82 0.51 6.93
C HIS A 185 -8.30 0.62 5.47
N GLU A 186 -7.46 0.39 4.45
CA GLU A 186 -7.89 0.42 3.03
C GLU A 186 -8.56 -0.87 2.57
N ASN A 187 -8.75 -1.85 3.45
CA ASN A 187 -9.72 -2.92 3.24
C ASN A 187 -11.00 -2.65 4.02
N ILE A 188 -11.63 -1.48 3.84
CA ILE A 188 -12.96 -1.16 4.39
C ILE A 188 -13.94 -2.31 4.07
N GLU A 189 -13.83 -2.88 2.87
CA GLU A 189 -14.57 -4.08 2.48
C GLU A 189 -14.27 -5.27 3.39
N LEU A 190 -13.00 -5.64 3.63
CA LEU A 190 -12.70 -6.77 4.52
C LEU A 190 -13.08 -6.50 5.97
N ASP A 191 -12.95 -5.26 6.47
CA ASP A 191 -13.35 -4.87 7.82
C ASP A 191 -14.86 -5.02 8.01
N ILE A 192 -15.65 -4.50 7.07
CA ILE A 192 -17.11 -4.64 7.10
C ILE A 192 -17.53 -6.09 6.95
N GLU A 193 -16.90 -6.84 6.04
CA GLU A 193 -17.19 -8.26 5.85
C GLU A 193 -16.87 -9.07 7.11
N SER A 194 -15.80 -8.73 7.84
CA SER A 194 -15.49 -9.29 9.16
C SER A 194 -16.57 -8.94 10.19
N LYS A 195 -16.99 -7.66 10.26
CA LYS A 195 -18.06 -7.22 11.17
C LYS A 195 -19.40 -7.90 10.89
N ILE A 196 -19.74 -8.09 9.61
CA ILE A 196 -20.96 -8.83 9.22
C ILE A 196 -20.88 -10.28 9.72
N ASN A 197 -19.72 -10.94 9.56
CA ASN A 197 -19.54 -12.30 10.08
C ASN A 197 -19.69 -12.36 11.60
N ASP A 198 -19.09 -11.42 12.33
CA ASP A 198 -19.20 -11.36 13.79
C ASP A 198 -20.66 -11.15 14.24
N ILE A 199 -21.40 -10.25 13.57
CA ILE A 199 -22.83 -10.01 13.81
C ILE A 199 -23.61 -11.32 13.64
N ILE A 200 -23.36 -12.05 12.54
CA ILE A 200 -24.03 -13.32 12.24
C ILE A 200 -23.74 -14.35 13.34
N ILE A 201 -22.47 -14.55 13.68
CA ILE A 201 -22.04 -15.49 14.72
C ILE A 201 -22.73 -15.16 16.04
N LYS A 202 -22.76 -13.88 16.42
CA LYS A 202 -23.35 -13.45 17.68
C LYS A 202 -24.87 -13.64 17.70
N ILE A 203 -25.57 -13.29 16.63
CA ILE A 203 -27.01 -13.52 16.49
C ILE A 203 -27.34 -15.02 16.56
N SER A 204 -26.56 -15.85 15.86
CA SER A 204 -26.73 -17.31 15.87
C SER A 204 -26.43 -17.94 17.23
N SER A 205 -25.54 -17.35 18.04
CA SER A 205 -25.32 -17.81 19.42
C SER A 205 -26.56 -17.68 20.32
N TYR A 206 -27.51 -16.81 19.97
CA TYR A 206 -28.80 -16.66 20.64
C TYR A 206 -29.91 -17.56 20.05
N GLY A 207 -29.57 -18.43 19.09
CA GLY A 207 -30.51 -19.38 18.49
C GLY A 207 -31.27 -18.85 17.27
N TYR A 208 -30.88 -17.69 16.73
CA TYR A 208 -31.52 -17.11 15.53
C TYR A 208 -30.75 -17.45 14.25
N ASN A 209 -31.48 -17.77 13.18
CA ASN A 209 -30.89 -18.17 11.91
C ASN A 209 -30.68 -16.97 10.99
N ILE A 210 -29.43 -16.69 10.62
CA ILE A 210 -29.07 -15.68 9.63
C ILE A 210 -27.87 -16.14 8.80
N GLU A 211 -27.95 -16.02 7.48
CA GLU A 211 -26.84 -16.38 6.58
C GLU A 211 -26.24 -15.15 5.90
N LYS A 212 -24.91 -15.17 5.77
CA LYS A 212 -24.15 -14.13 5.08
C LYS A 212 -24.62 -13.90 3.64
N ASN A 213 -24.88 -14.98 2.93
CA ASN A 213 -25.33 -14.95 1.54
C ASN A 213 -26.67 -14.21 1.35
N TRP A 214 -27.49 -14.01 2.40
CA TRP A 214 -28.74 -13.24 2.33
C TRP A 214 -28.44 -11.75 2.33
N ILE A 215 -27.43 -11.34 3.09
CA ILE A 215 -26.93 -9.97 3.17
C ILE A 215 -26.17 -9.59 1.89
N ASP A 216 -25.34 -10.50 1.37
CA ASP A 216 -24.53 -10.25 0.16
C ASP A 216 -25.38 -10.04 -1.11
N ARG A 217 -26.61 -10.59 -1.13
CA ARG A 217 -27.56 -10.45 -2.24
C ARG A 217 -28.41 -9.18 -2.17
N LEU A 218 -28.23 -8.33 -1.17
CA LEU A 218 -28.97 -7.08 -1.05
C LEU A 218 -28.45 -6.06 -2.07
N ASN A 219 -29.36 -5.57 -2.91
CA ASN A 219 -29.07 -4.43 -3.76
C ASN A 219 -29.19 -3.11 -2.98
N LEU A 220 -28.74 -2.01 -3.59
CA LEU A 220 -28.73 -0.67 -3.00
C LEU A 220 -30.10 -0.29 -2.39
N TYR A 221 -31.20 -0.54 -3.11
CA TYR A 221 -32.55 -0.25 -2.64
C TYR A 221 -32.90 -1.02 -1.35
N LYS A 222 -32.63 -2.33 -1.33
CA LYS A 222 -32.89 -3.18 -0.15
C LYS A 222 -32.00 -2.79 1.04
N LEU A 223 -30.75 -2.40 0.81
CA LEU A 223 -29.86 -1.90 1.87
C LEU A 223 -30.37 -0.60 2.49
N LYS A 224 -30.86 0.35 1.68
CA LYS A 224 -31.52 1.58 2.18
C LYS A 224 -32.75 1.26 3.02
N LYS A 225 -33.59 0.34 2.53
CA LYS A 225 -34.79 -0.12 3.26
C LYS A 225 -34.41 -0.80 4.57
N LEU A 226 -33.33 -1.58 4.58
CA LEU A 226 -32.82 -2.24 5.78
C LEU A 226 -32.32 -1.22 6.81
N TYR A 227 -31.54 -0.22 6.38
CA TYR A 227 -31.14 0.88 7.28
C TYR A 227 -32.34 1.59 7.89
N ALA A 228 -33.36 1.91 7.07
CA ALA A 228 -34.60 2.53 7.56
C ALA A 228 -35.34 1.63 8.57
N SER A 229 -35.36 0.31 8.34
CA SER A 229 -35.96 -0.64 9.28
C SER A 229 -35.24 -0.68 10.62
N PHE A 230 -33.90 -0.63 10.62
CA PHE A 230 -33.12 -0.58 11.87
C PHE A 230 -33.34 0.73 12.63
N GLN A 231 -33.37 1.85 11.91
CA GLN A 231 -33.68 3.15 12.48
C GLN A 231 -35.10 3.19 13.08
N ASP A 232 -36.08 2.65 12.35
CA ASP A 232 -37.47 2.53 12.80
C ASP A 232 -37.58 1.68 14.07
N MET A 233 -36.88 0.54 14.08
CA MET A 233 -36.84 -0.35 15.24
C MET A 233 -36.27 0.38 16.47
N TRP A 234 -35.10 1.00 16.34
CA TRP A 234 -34.36 1.63 17.43
C TRP A 234 -35.07 2.85 18.02
N TYR A 235 -35.65 3.70 17.18
CA TYR A 235 -36.25 4.96 17.63
C TYR A 235 -37.73 4.85 17.97
N TYR A 236 -38.50 4.01 17.28
CA TYR A 236 -39.96 4.04 17.34
C TYR A 236 -40.58 2.73 17.84
N ARG A 237 -40.24 1.58 17.25
CA ARG A 237 -41.00 0.34 17.52
C ARG A 237 -40.73 -0.29 18.89
N ILE A 238 -39.51 -0.19 19.42
CA ILE A 238 -39.19 -0.79 20.74
C ILE A 238 -39.74 0.07 21.89
N GLN A 239 -40.13 1.33 21.64
CA GLN A 239 -40.68 2.25 22.65
C GLN A 239 -39.77 2.43 23.88
N LEU A 240 -38.44 2.34 23.70
CA LEU A 240 -37.49 2.57 24.79
C LEU A 240 -37.45 4.05 25.15
N THR A 241 -37.45 4.35 26.46
CA THR A 241 -37.22 5.71 26.93
C THR A 241 -35.78 6.15 26.60
N PRO A 242 -35.51 7.45 26.44
CA PRO A 242 -34.14 7.95 26.24
C PRO A 242 -33.15 7.45 27.29
N GLU A 243 -33.57 7.38 28.56
CA GLU A 243 -32.74 6.90 29.67
C GLU A 243 -32.39 5.43 29.51
N THR A 244 -33.37 4.60 29.13
CA THR A 244 -33.15 3.16 28.89
C THR A 244 -32.24 2.94 27.68
N ARG A 245 -32.35 3.77 26.64
CA ARG A 245 -31.43 3.71 25.48
C ARG A 245 -30.00 4.04 25.88
N SER A 246 -29.80 5.08 26.68
CA SER A 246 -28.48 5.44 27.22
C SER A 246 -27.89 4.37 28.14
N MET A 247 -28.73 3.61 28.85
CA MET A 247 -28.28 2.44 29.63
C MET A 247 -27.87 1.25 28.77
N ILE A 248 -28.50 1.08 27.59
CA ILE A 248 -28.14 0.04 26.65
C ILE A 248 -26.84 0.39 25.93
N ILE A 249 -26.75 1.61 25.36
CA ILE A 249 -25.58 2.13 24.65
C ILE A 249 -25.47 3.65 24.85
N ASN A 250 -24.28 4.11 25.26
CA ASN A 250 -23.97 5.54 25.42
C ASN A 250 -23.39 6.15 24.13
N ASP A 251 -24.05 5.90 22.99
CA ASP A 251 -23.67 6.40 21.67
C ASP A 251 -24.93 6.61 20.82
N GLN A 252 -24.87 7.51 19.83
CA GLN A 252 -25.98 7.76 18.92
C GLN A 252 -25.94 6.78 17.74
N LEU A 253 -26.82 5.79 17.76
CA LEU A 253 -26.99 4.83 16.66
C LEU A 253 -28.00 5.32 15.62
N PHE A 254 -27.76 4.98 14.35
CA PHE A 254 -28.67 5.28 13.23
C PHE A 254 -29.04 6.77 13.13
N SER A 255 -28.10 7.66 13.47
CA SER A 255 -28.31 9.10 13.58
C SER A 255 -28.44 9.81 12.22
N ASN A 256 -27.97 9.17 11.14
CA ASN A 256 -28.10 9.75 9.81
C ASN A 256 -29.56 9.85 9.38
N ASN A 257 -29.92 11.00 8.82
CA ASN A 257 -31.25 11.24 8.28
C ASN A 257 -31.54 10.29 7.11
N TYR A 258 -32.74 9.71 7.09
CA TYR A 258 -33.18 8.85 5.98
C TYR A 258 -33.05 9.54 4.61
N MET A 259 -33.33 10.84 4.51
CA MET A 259 -33.15 11.62 3.28
C MET A 259 -31.69 11.60 2.82
N PHE A 260 -30.74 11.77 3.75
CA PHE A 260 -29.30 11.69 3.45
C PHE A 260 -28.92 10.29 2.98
N VAL A 261 -29.35 9.24 3.70
CA VAL A 261 -29.08 7.84 3.30
C VAL A 261 -29.66 7.52 1.93
N ASN A 262 -30.81 8.12 1.58
CA ASN A 262 -31.43 7.92 0.28
C ASN A 262 -30.65 8.60 -0.87
N THR A 263 -29.85 9.63 -0.59
CA THR A 263 -28.94 10.23 -1.60
C THR A 263 -27.70 9.39 -1.92
N LEU A 264 -27.34 8.44 -1.05
CA LEU A 264 -26.15 7.60 -1.24
C LEU A 264 -26.35 6.61 -2.39
N ASN A 265 -25.38 6.53 -3.29
CA ASN A 265 -25.41 5.63 -4.45
C ASN A 265 -24.37 4.50 -4.37
N ASP A 266 -23.53 4.51 -3.34
CA ASP A 266 -22.49 3.51 -3.12
C ASP A 266 -22.93 2.45 -2.10
N VAL A 267 -22.90 1.19 -2.52
CA VAL A 267 -23.25 0.02 -1.69
C VAL A 267 -22.32 -0.08 -0.48
N LEU A 268 -21.02 0.18 -0.66
CA LEU A 268 -20.04 0.05 0.41
C LEU A 268 -20.28 1.08 1.50
N GLN A 269 -20.59 2.33 1.13
CA GLN A 269 -20.92 3.39 2.09
C GLN A 269 -22.14 3.04 2.93
N ILE A 270 -23.21 2.52 2.32
CA ILE A 270 -24.41 2.14 3.07
C ILE A 270 -24.13 0.92 3.96
N LYS A 271 -23.41 -0.09 3.47
CA LYS A 271 -22.94 -1.22 4.30
C LYS A 271 -22.11 -0.72 5.48
N THR A 272 -21.20 0.23 5.27
CA THR A 272 -20.34 0.80 6.30
C THR A 272 -21.18 1.46 7.39
N LEU A 273 -22.11 2.35 7.02
CA LEU A 273 -22.97 3.04 7.97
C LEU A 273 -23.84 2.06 8.76
N LEU A 274 -24.53 1.17 8.05
CA LEU A 274 -25.45 0.20 8.67
C LEU A 274 -24.73 -0.75 9.61
N PHE A 275 -23.70 -1.46 9.12
CA PHE A 275 -23.11 -2.56 9.88
C PHE A 275 -22.14 -2.07 10.97
N ASN A 276 -21.60 -0.85 10.89
CA ASN A 276 -20.92 -0.26 12.04
C ASN A 276 -21.89 -0.01 13.21
N ASP A 277 -23.08 0.54 12.94
CA ASP A 277 -24.09 0.80 13.97
C ASP A 277 -24.65 -0.52 14.54
N VAL A 278 -24.93 -1.51 13.69
CA VAL A 278 -25.41 -2.83 14.14
C VAL A 278 -24.32 -3.58 14.93
N TYR A 279 -23.06 -3.50 14.51
CA TYR A 279 -21.95 -4.13 15.23
C TYR A 279 -21.78 -3.53 16.63
N LYS A 280 -21.82 -2.19 16.73
CA LYS A 280 -21.84 -1.49 18.02
C LYS A 280 -23.04 -1.95 18.84
N LEU A 281 -24.24 -1.95 18.25
CA LEU A 281 -25.47 -2.35 18.92
C LEU A 281 -25.33 -3.71 19.60
N ILE A 282 -24.83 -4.71 18.88
CA ILE A 282 -24.74 -6.07 19.37
C ILE A 282 -23.62 -6.26 20.41
N ASN A 283 -22.46 -5.61 20.21
CA ASN A 283 -21.27 -5.87 21.04
C ASN A 283 -21.13 -4.96 22.25
N THR A 284 -21.77 -3.80 22.27
CA THR A 284 -21.69 -2.86 23.40
C THR A 284 -22.89 -2.92 24.34
N THR A 285 -23.89 -3.76 24.05
CA THR A 285 -25.00 -3.98 24.97
C THR A 285 -24.53 -4.60 26.29
N ASN A 286 -25.03 -4.06 27.40
CA ASN A 286 -24.95 -4.73 28.70
C ASN A 286 -25.54 -6.15 28.58
N ASN A 287 -24.90 -7.13 29.24
CA ASN A 287 -25.25 -8.56 29.16
C ASN A 287 -26.75 -8.87 29.33
N ASN A 288 -27.47 -8.04 30.07
CA ASN A 288 -28.91 -8.19 30.33
C ASN A 288 -29.80 -7.92 29.10
N TYR A 289 -29.31 -7.16 28.11
CA TYR A 289 -30.09 -6.77 26.93
C TYR A 289 -29.64 -7.48 25.65
N SER A 290 -28.52 -8.20 25.68
CA SER A 290 -27.86 -8.72 24.49
C SER A 290 -28.74 -9.68 23.66
N SER A 291 -29.52 -10.54 24.32
CA SER A 291 -30.50 -11.43 23.65
C SER A 291 -31.64 -10.64 23.00
N MET A 292 -32.13 -9.59 23.67
CA MET A 292 -33.20 -8.73 23.18
C MET A 292 -32.74 -7.89 21.97
N THR A 293 -31.50 -7.39 21.98
CA THR A 293 -30.90 -6.73 20.80
C THR A 293 -30.72 -7.66 19.62
N ALA A 294 -30.32 -8.92 19.85
CA ALA A 294 -30.24 -9.91 18.78
C ALA A 294 -31.63 -10.17 18.15
N MET A 295 -32.67 -10.25 18.99
CA MET A 295 -34.06 -10.35 18.54
C MET A 295 -34.48 -9.16 17.67
N TRP A 296 -34.17 -7.92 18.09
CA TRP A 296 -34.48 -6.72 17.31
C TRP A 296 -33.75 -6.65 15.98
N CYS A 297 -32.49 -7.08 15.93
CA CYS A 297 -31.73 -7.16 14.70
C CYS A 297 -32.40 -8.12 13.71
N ILE A 298 -32.83 -9.28 14.21
CA ILE A 298 -33.50 -10.30 13.40
C ILE A 298 -34.86 -9.83 12.87
N ILE A 299 -35.67 -9.15 13.69
CA ILE A 299 -36.91 -8.52 13.24
C ILE A 299 -36.62 -7.51 12.12
N SER A 300 -35.60 -6.66 12.31
CA SER A 300 -35.18 -5.66 11.31
C SER A 300 -34.67 -6.29 10.01
N PHE A 301 -33.95 -7.42 10.08
CA PHE A 301 -33.56 -8.20 8.91
C PHE A 301 -34.79 -8.81 8.21
N GLY A 302 -35.76 -9.32 8.98
CA GLY A 302 -36.98 -9.94 8.49
C GLY A 302 -37.82 -9.02 7.60
N THR A 303 -37.88 -7.72 7.90
CA THR A 303 -38.69 -6.76 7.11
C THR A 303 -38.24 -6.61 5.65
N VAL A 304 -37.00 -7.01 5.34
CA VAL A 304 -36.39 -6.87 3.99
C VAL A 304 -35.99 -8.22 3.40
N ILE A 305 -35.54 -9.16 4.25
CA ILE A 305 -35.02 -10.46 3.84
C ILE A 305 -36.07 -11.54 4.09
N LYS A 306 -36.84 -11.90 3.07
CA LYS A 306 -37.87 -12.94 3.16
C LYS A 306 -37.34 -14.27 3.71
N LYS A 307 -36.15 -14.70 3.26
CA LYS A 307 -35.51 -15.95 3.76
C LYS A 307 -35.24 -15.93 5.26
N CYS A 308 -35.00 -14.75 5.85
CA CYS A 308 -34.82 -14.59 7.29
C CYS A 308 -36.11 -14.95 8.05
N ILE A 309 -37.28 -14.53 7.52
CA ILE A 309 -38.59 -14.89 8.07
C ILE A 309 -38.82 -16.40 7.95
N ASP A 310 -38.53 -17.00 6.80
CA ASP A 310 -38.78 -18.42 6.54
C ASP A 310 -38.01 -19.34 7.54
N HIS A 311 -36.83 -18.91 7.98
CA HIS A 311 -35.99 -19.65 8.95
C HIS A 311 -36.21 -19.26 10.42
N ASN A 312 -37.02 -18.23 10.67
CA ASN A 312 -37.38 -17.75 11.99
C ASN A 312 -38.89 -17.46 12.01
N LEU A 313 -39.70 -18.54 11.92
CA LEU A 313 -41.15 -18.45 11.72
C LEU A 313 -41.89 -17.61 12.77
N TRP A 314 -41.37 -17.52 14.00
CA TRP A 314 -41.92 -16.69 15.08
C TRP A 314 -41.94 -15.19 14.75
N ILE A 315 -41.19 -14.73 13.75
CA ILE A 315 -41.21 -13.34 13.29
C ILE A 315 -42.50 -13.01 12.54
N GLN A 316 -43.15 -13.99 11.89
CA GLN A 316 -44.36 -13.77 11.08
C GLN A 316 -45.54 -13.22 11.89
N SER A 317 -45.55 -13.43 13.21
CA SER A 317 -46.59 -12.90 14.11
C SER A 317 -46.30 -11.48 14.64
N ILE A 318 -45.14 -10.90 14.31
CA ILE A 318 -44.63 -9.65 14.91
C ILE A 318 -44.45 -8.54 13.86
N ILE A 319 -44.13 -8.90 12.61
CA ILE A 319 -44.03 -7.98 11.45
C ILE A 319 -45.40 -7.84 10.79
#